data_AF-A0A6L3AB89-F1
#
_entry.id   AF-A0A6L3AB89-F1
#
_cell.length_a   1.000
_cell.length_b   1.000
_cell.length_c   1.000
_cell.angle_alpha   90.00
_cell.angle_beta   90.00
_cell.angle_gamma   90.00
#
_symmetry.space_group_name_H-M   'P 1'
#
loop_
_entity.id
_entity.type
_entity.pdbx_description
1 polymer ?
#
loop_
_entity_poly.entity_id
_entity_poly.type
_entity_poly.pdbx_seq_one_letter_code
_entity_poly.pdbx_strand_id
1 'polypeptide(L)'
;MLVKGDVKCLHCGYISGQWVGPGGAPLTFAGFTSDRHAPAADPTAPIRCARCDGPVLLDDAGLVISSYRLRRIRRLREQIAALEARRNRAA
;
A
#
# COMPACT_ATOMS: atom_id res chain seq x y z
N MET A 1 3.95 6.66 7.89
CA MET A 1 2.75 5.90 7.48
C MET A 1 3.02 5.34 6.10
N LEU A 2 2.73 4.05 5.84
CA LEU A 2 2.95 3.45 4.53
C LEU A 2 1.76 3.73 3.60
N VAL A 3 2.08 4.01 2.35
CA VAL A 3 1.12 4.17 1.25
C VAL A 3 1.37 3.09 0.20
N LYS A 4 0.32 2.70 -0.51
CA LYS A 4 0.37 1.83 -1.68
C LYS A 4 -0.40 2.50 -2.80
N GLY A 5 0.12 2.41 -4.03
CA GLY A 5 -0.58 2.89 -5.22
C GLY A 5 0.05 2.34 -6.50
N ASP A 6 -0.50 2.76 -7.62
CA ASP A 6 -0.04 2.36 -8.95
C ASP A 6 1.00 3.36 -9.48
N VAL A 7 2.08 2.84 -10.06
CA VAL A 7 3.15 3.68 -10.63
C VAL A 7 2.77 4.05 -12.06
N LYS A 8 2.22 5.25 -12.22
CA LYS A 8 1.69 5.74 -13.50
C LYS A 8 2.60 6.78 -14.13
N CYS A 9 2.84 6.65 -15.43
CA CYS A 9 3.63 7.62 -16.17
C CYS A 9 2.87 8.94 -16.37
N LEU A 10 3.53 10.06 -16.04
CA LEU A 10 3.04 11.41 -16.29
C LEU A 10 3.04 11.80 -17.78
N HIS A 11 3.83 11.11 -18.60
CA HIS A 11 3.96 11.41 -20.02
C HIS A 11 3.00 10.61 -20.90
N CYS A 12 3.01 9.28 -20.78
CA CYS A 12 2.23 8.39 -21.66
C CYS A 12 1.06 7.67 -20.96
N GLY A 13 0.86 7.90 -19.66
CA GLY A 13 -0.23 7.29 -18.88
C GLY A 13 -0.05 5.81 -18.54
N TYR A 14 1.04 5.16 -18.97
CA TYR A 14 1.28 3.74 -18.74
C TYR A 14 1.51 3.41 -17.26
N ILE A 15 0.85 2.36 -16.76
CA ILE A 15 1.05 1.82 -15.40
C ILE A 15 2.16 0.77 -15.45
N SER A 16 3.26 1.04 -14.76
CA SER A 16 4.45 0.18 -14.78
C SER A 16 4.41 -0.92 -13.73
N GLY A 17 3.58 -0.76 -12.69
CA GLY A 17 3.47 -1.69 -11.57
C GLY A 17 2.86 -1.00 -10.35
N GLN A 18 3.06 -1.58 -9.17
CA GLN A 18 2.62 -1.04 -7.89
C GLN A 18 3.82 -0.64 -7.05
N TRP A 19 3.63 0.32 -6.15
CA TRP A 19 4.65 0.72 -5.20
C TRP A 19 4.10 0.81 -3.79
N VAL A 20 4.94 0.41 -2.82
CA VAL A 20 4.65 0.48 -1.39
C VAL A 20 5.83 1.12 -0.66
N GLY A 21 5.56 2.17 0.11
CA GLY A 21 6.61 2.81 0.90
C GLY A 21 6.08 3.95 1.77
N PRO A 22 6.97 4.69 2.46
CA PRO A 22 6.57 5.81 3.30
C PRO A 22 5.92 6.92 2.46
N GLY A 23 4.79 7.46 2.92
CA GLY A 23 4.16 8.61 2.28
C GLY A 23 5.10 9.82 2.22
N GLY A 24 5.24 10.42 1.04
CA GLY A 24 6.16 11.54 0.78
C GLY A 24 7.61 11.13 0.48
N ALA A 25 7.94 9.84 0.54
CA ALA A 25 9.26 9.37 0.13
C ALA A 25 9.39 9.31 -1.41
N PRO A 26 10.61 9.38 -1.96
CA PRO A 26 10.86 9.17 -3.38
C PRO A 26 10.40 7.77 -3.86
N LEU A 27 9.88 7.71 -5.08
CA LEU A 27 9.46 6.44 -5.72
C LEU A 27 10.69 5.69 -6.25
N THR A 28 11.24 4.80 -5.42
CA THR A 28 12.42 3.98 -5.75
C THR A 28 12.07 2.49 -5.87
N PHE A 29 12.95 1.71 -6.49
CA PHE A 29 12.76 0.26 -6.68
C PHE A 29 12.61 -0.54 -5.38
N ALA A 30 13.07 -0.03 -4.23
CA ALA A 30 12.92 -0.68 -2.93
C ALA A 30 11.46 -1.01 -2.55
N GLY A 31 10.51 -0.20 -3.03
CA GLY A 31 9.08 -0.40 -2.78
C GLY A 31 8.31 -0.94 -3.99
N PHE A 32 8.98 -1.20 -5.11
CA PHE A 32 8.33 -1.47 -6.39
C PHE A 32 8.01 -2.96 -6.56
N THR A 33 6.84 -3.26 -7.12
CA THR A 33 6.43 -4.60 -7.51
C THR A 33 5.70 -4.52 -8.83
N SER A 34 6.18 -5.28 -9.81
CA SER A 34 5.54 -5.48 -11.11
C SER A 34 5.32 -6.97 -11.37
N ASP A 35 4.29 -7.28 -12.15
CA ASP A 35 3.99 -8.60 -12.70
C ASP A 35 5.07 -9.08 -13.67
N ARG A 36 5.69 -8.15 -14.39
CA ARG A 36 6.90 -8.40 -15.19
C ARG A 36 8.11 -8.31 -14.27
N HIS A 37 8.99 -9.32 -14.33
CA HIS A 37 10.27 -9.34 -13.62
C HIS A 37 10.94 -7.96 -13.70
N ALA A 38 11.00 -7.23 -12.58
CA ALA A 38 11.84 -6.06 -12.50
C ALA A 38 13.29 -6.56 -12.62
N PRO A 39 14.13 -5.98 -13.48
CA PRO A 39 15.57 -6.28 -13.44
C PRO A 39 16.08 -6.03 -12.03
N ALA A 40 17.20 -6.66 -11.65
CA ALA A 40 17.92 -6.39 -10.41
C ALA A 40 18.44 -4.94 -10.42
N ALA A 41 17.53 -3.99 -10.25
CA ALA A 41 17.79 -2.57 -10.18
C ALA A 41 18.22 -2.24 -8.76
N ASP A 42 19.11 -1.26 -8.64
CA ASP A 42 19.46 -0.67 -7.36
C ASP A 42 18.17 -0.26 -6.62
N PRO A 43 17.90 -0.78 -5.41
CA PRO A 43 16.71 -0.44 -4.64
C PRO A 43 16.53 1.07 -4.39
N THR A 44 17.62 1.82 -4.42
CA THR A 44 17.61 3.28 -4.19
C THR A 44 17.38 4.08 -5.47
N ALA A 45 17.51 3.45 -6.64
CA ALA A 45 17.32 4.14 -7.91
C ALA A 45 15.85 4.56 -8.10
N PRO A 46 15.61 5.75 -8.69
CA PRO A 46 14.26 6.24 -8.96
C PRO A 46 13.61 5.40 -10.06
N ILE A 47 12.30 5.17 -9.91
CA ILE A 47 11.52 4.44 -10.91
C ILE A 47 11.26 5.36 -12.11
N ARG A 48 11.35 4.79 -13.30
CA ARG A 48 10.95 5.39 -14.58
C ARG A 48 9.88 4.56 -15.25
N CYS A 49 9.17 5.17 -16.21
CA CYS A 49 8.15 4.46 -16.96
C CYS A 49 8.76 3.31 -17.76
N ALA A 50 8.26 2.08 -17.58
CA ALA A 50 8.74 0.91 -18.31
C ALA A 50 8.45 0.93 -19.83
N ARG A 51 7.72 1.94 -20.33
CA ARG A 51 7.36 2.08 -21.75
C ARG A 51 8.11 3.21 -22.47
N CYS A 52 8.28 4.36 -21.82
CA CYS A 52 8.84 5.56 -22.46
C CYS A 52 9.98 6.20 -21.67
N ASP A 53 10.41 5.58 -20.57
CA ASP A 53 11.41 6.11 -19.62
C ASP A 53 11.05 7.47 -19.00
N GLY A 54 9.82 7.93 -19.20
CA GLY A 54 9.31 9.18 -18.66
C GLY A 54 9.12 9.19 -17.14
N PRO A 55 8.87 10.38 -16.56
CA PRO A 55 8.61 10.53 -15.13
C PRO A 55 7.31 9.83 -14.72
N VAL A 56 7.27 9.38 -13.48
CA VAL A 56 6.15 8.63 -12.90
C VAL A 56 5.63 9.30 -11.63
N LEU A 57 4.36 9.06 -11.34
CA LEU A 57 3.66 9.46 -10.13
C LEU A 57 3.03 8.22 -9.47
N LEU A 58 2.69 8.33 -8.19
CA LEU A 58 1.92 7.31 -7.48
C LEU A 58 0.44 7.64 -7.59
N ASP A 59 -0.27 6.96 -8.49
CA ASP A 59 -1.71 7.14 -8.70
C ASP A 59 -2.49 6.25 -7.73
N ASP A 60 -3.74 6.63 -7.45
CA ASP A 60 -4.64 5.92 -6.54
C ASP A 60 -4.00 5.57 -5.17
N ALA A 61 -3.18 6.48 -4.65
CA ALA A 61 -2.41 6.26 -3.43
C ALA A 61 -3.34 6.10 -2.20
N GLY A 62 -3.33 4.90 -1.62
CA GLY A 62 -4.08 4.53 -0.43
C GLY A 62 -3.18 4.18 0.76
N LEU A 63 -3.73 4.23 1.96
CA LEU A 63 -3.00 3.82 3.17
C LEU A 63 -2.86 2.31 3.26
N VAL A 64 -1.67 1.82 3.57
CA VAL A 64 -1.48 0.41 3.94
C VAL A 64 -1.97 0.22 5.37
N ILE A 65 -3.19 -0.30 5.51
CA ILE A 65 -3.72 -0.67 6.83
C ILE A 65 -3.03 -1.96 7.26
N SER A 66 -2.28 -1.92 8.36
CA SER A 66 -1.61 -3.13 8.85
C SER A 66 -2.63 -4.22 9.19
N SER A 67 -2.35 -5.45 8.75
CA SER A 67 -3.18 -6.61 9.07
C SER A 67 -3.29 -6.84 10.59
N TYR A 68 -2.30 -6.39 11.36
CA TYR A 68 -2.34 -6.35 12.81
C TYR A 68 -3.42 -5.39 13.34
N ARG A 69 -3.51 -4.16 12.81
CA ARG A 69 -4.51 -3.18 13.23
C ARG A 69 -5.92 -3.68 12.97
N LEU A 70 -6.17 -4.29 11.81
CA LEU A 70 -7.45 -4.91 11.48
C LEU A 70 -7.79 -6.08 12.43
N ARG A 71 -6.83 -6.96 12.70
CA ARG A 71 -7.01 -8.07 13.65
C ARG A 71 -7.31 -7.57 15.06
N ARG A 72 -6.63 -6.52 15.52
CA ARG A 72 -6.87 -5.90 16.83
C ARG A 72 -8.27 -5.28 16.91
N ILE A 73 -8.71 -4.55 15.89
CA ILE A 73 -10.06 -3.96 15.83
C ILE A 73 -11.13 -5.05 15.90
N ARG A 74 -10.95 -6.16 15.17
CA ARG A 74 -11.90 -7.30 15.22
C ARG A 74 -12.00 -7.89 16.64
N ARG A 75 -10.85 -8.20 17.28
CA ARG A 75 -10.84 -8.72 18.66
C ARG A 75 -11.53 -7.79 19.64
N LEU A 76 -11.30 -6.48 19.55
CA LEU A 76 -11.94 -5.51 20.44
C LEU A 76 -13.47 -5.50 20.26
N ARG A 77 -13.95 -5.59 19.02
CA ARG A 77 -15.40 -5.66 18.75
C ARG A 77 -16.02 -6.94 19.31
N GLU A 78 -15.35 -8.07 19.16
CA GLU A 78 -15.79 -9.35 19.74
C GLU A 78 -15.88 -9.27 21.28
N GLN A 79 -14.91 -8.63 21.93
CA GLN A 79 -14.91 -8.44 23.38
C GLN A 79 -16.07 -7.55 23.86
N ILE A 80 -16.34 -6.44 23.16
CA ILE A 80 -17.47 -5.55 23.48
C ILE A 80 -18.79 -6.31 23.36
N ALA A 81 -19.00 -7.02 22.25
CA ALA A 81 -20.21 -7.82 22.04
C ALA A 81 -20.39 -8.89 23.13
N ALA A 82 -19.31 -9.53 23.57
CA ALA A 82 -19.36 -10.52 24.66
C ALA A 82 -19.76 -9.88 26.00
N LEU A 83 -19.28 -8.66 26.30
CA LEU A 83 -19.65 -7.92 27.51
C LEU A 83 -21.12 -7.49 27.47
N GLU A 84 -21.58 -6.95 26.35
CA GLU A 84 -22.99 -6.58 26.16
C GLU A 84 -23.93 -7.79 26.30
N ALA A 85 -23.56 -8.93 25.72
CA ALA A 85 -24.33 -10.17 25.84
C ALA A 85 -24.39 -10.72 27.27
N ARG A 86 -23.36 -10.46 28.10
CA ARG A 86 -23.39 -10.79 29.54
C ARG A 86 -24.29 -9.83 30.30
N ARG A 87 -24.20 -8.53 30.01
CA ARG A 87 -25.03 -7.50 30.63
C ARG A 87 -26.52 -7.77 30.40
N ASN A 88 -26.90 -8.09 29.16
CA ASN A 88 -28.30 -8.36 28.80
C ASN A 88 -28.86 -9.67 29.39
N ARG A 89 -28.01 -10.59 29.86
CA ARG A 89 -28.44 -11.80 30.57
C ARG A 89 -28.60 -11.59 32.08
N ALA A 90 -27.99 -10.53 32.61
CA ALA A 90 -28.02 -10.20 34.03
C ALA A 90 -29.12 -9.19 34.40
N ALA A 91 -29.81 -8.63 33.40
CA ALA A 91 -30.98 -7.77 33.52
C ALA A 91 -32.24 -8.58 33.18
#